data_AF-A0A933IAF4-F1
#
_entry.id   AF-A0A933IAF4-F1
#
_cell.length_a   1.000
_cell.length_b   1.000
_cell.length_c   1.000
_cell.angle_alpha   90.00
_cell.angle_beta   90.00
_cell.angle_gamma   90.00
#
_symmetry.space_group_name_H-M   'P 1'
#
loop_
_entity.id
_entity.type
_entity.pdbx_description
1 polymer ?
#
loop_
_entity_poly.entity_id
_entity_poly.type
_entity_poly.pdbx_seq_one_letter_code
_entity_poly.pdbx_strand_id
1 'polypeptide(L)'
;MDICWDSLPSASGFIQKTPKEGQPSIESTAVKICYDRKYLYFALYCQDKHPDKISSRLIPREEGDYGDIVIILLDTYNDKRGAYKLFINPKGIQGDAYLSEDGANSDLSWNGVWSSAVKIDTSGWTAELAIPFKNLRFADGENQTWGINFGRYIALNNEVSYWQPVTKQEGYPRISKCGKLCGLSGIKPGRNLEILPYGLGRTEKYSNQRISAGKLGLDAKWAPTTNMAWDITINPDFAQIEADPQNINLSSANFMGKQADR
;
A
#
# COMPACT_ATOMS: atom_id res chain seq x y z
N MET A 1 -0.04 -5.09 24.79
CA MET A 1 -1.33 -4.54 24.42
C MET A 1 -1.74 -3.56 25.50
N ASP A 2 -2.08 -2.35 25.09
CA ASP A 2 -2.60 -1.29 25.96
C ASP A 2 -4.01 -1.67 26.50
N ILE A 3 -4.39 -1.14 27.66
CA ILE A 3 -5.70 -1.36 28.28
C ILE A 3 -6.85 -0.72 27.47
N CYS A 4 -6.53 0.27 26.63
CA CYS A 4 -7.54 0.94 25.78
C CYS A 4 -8.27 -0.01 24.82
N TRP A 5 -7.74 -1.22 24.57
CA TRP A 5 -8.34 -2.21 23.70
C TRP A 5 -9.46 -3.02 24.36
N ASP A 6 -9.50 -3.13 25.68
CA ASP A 6 -10.31 -4.14 26.37
C ASP A 6 -11.81 -4.00 26.11
N SER A 7 -12.32 -2.77 26.09
CA SER A 7 -13.74 -2.47 25.87
C SER A 7 -14.17 -2.42 24.40
N LEU A 8 -13.23 -2.56 23.45
CA LEU A 8 -13.53 -2.43 22.03
C LEU A 8 -14.04 -3.73 21.41
N PRO A 9 -15.03 -3.67 20.50
CA PRO A 9 -15.46 -4.82 19.73
C PRO A 9 -14.31 -5.32 18.83
N SER A 10 -14.31 -6.62 18.55
CA SER A 10 -13.32 -7.25 17.70
C SER A 10 -13.95 -7.86 16.44
N ALA A 11 -13.29 -7.70 15.31
CA ALA A 11 -13.49 -8.53 14.13
C ALA A 11 -12.82 -9.89 14.37
N SER A 12 -13.61 -10.94 14.49
CA SER A 12 -13.15 -12.32 14.77
C SER A 12 -13.95 -13.33 13.93
N GLY A 13 -13.67 -14.62 14.10
CA GLY A 13 -14.41 -15.68 13.39
C GLY A 13 -13.96 -15.84 11.93
N PHE A 14 -12.65 -15.77 11.70
CA PHE A 14 -12.06 -15.91 10.38
C PHE A 14 -12.42 -17.27 9.75
N ILE A 15 -12.72 -17.26 8.46
CA ILE A 15 -13.11 -18.42 7.68
C ILE A 15 -11.98 -18.78 6.72
N GLN A 16 -11.65 -20.06 6.68
CA GLN A 16 -10.62 -20.60 5.81
C GLN A 16 -11.04 -20.48 4.34
N LYS A 17 -10.09 -20.01 3.52
CA LYS A 17 -10.04 -20.27 2.09
C LYS A 17 -9.30 -21.59 1.82
N THR A 18 -8.19 -21.79 2.50
CA THR A 18 -7.37 -23.02 2.46
C THR A 18 -6.96 -23.41 3.87
N PRO A 19 -6.77 -24.71 4.17
CA PRO A 19 -6.99 -25.86 3.27
C PRO A 19 -8.47 -26.21 3.07
N LYS A 20 -9.31 -26.03 4.11
CA LYS A 20 -10.71 -26.45 4.12
C LYS A 20 -11.63 -25.23 3.97
N GLU A 21 -11.92 -24.88 2.72
CA GLU A 21 -12.77 -23.72 2.41
C GLU A 21 -14.08 -23.73 3.20
N GLY A 22 -14.46 -22.57 3.75
CA GLY A 22 -15.70 -22.37 4.49
C GLY A 22 -15.66 -22.83 5.95
N GLN A 23 -14.60 -23.50 6.40
CA GLN A 23 -14.45 -23.89 7.80
C GLN A 23 -13.89 -22.74 8.65
N PRO A 24 -14.16 -22.71 9.97
CA PRO A 24 -13.50 -21.79 10.89
C PRO A 24 -11.97 -21.95 10.86
N SER A 25 -11.23 -20.85 11.01
CA SER A 25 -9.77 -20.85 11.12
C SER A 25 -9.28 -21.77 12.24
N ILE A 26 -8.17 -22.50 12.04
CA ILE A 26 -7.66 -23.46 13.06
C ILE A 26 -7.17 -22.71 14.30
N GLU A 27 -6.50 -21.57 14.10
CA GLU A 27 -6.03 -20.70 15.17
C GLU A 27 -6.82 -19.39 15.18
N SER A 28 -7.29 -19.01 16.37
CA SER A 28 -8.15 -17.83 16.50
C SER A 28 -7.40 -16.56 16.17
N THR A 29 -8.08 -15.67 15.44
CA THR A 29 -7.57 -14.34 15.11
C THR A 29 -8.65 -13.31 15.42
N ALA A 30 -8.25 -12.23 16.10
CA ALA A 30 -9.12 -11.12 16.40
C ALA A 30 -8.41 -9.80 16.08
N VAL A 31 -9.15 -8.86 15.49
CA VAL A 31 -8.67 -7.52 15.16
C VAL A 31 -9.56 -6.50 15.85
N LYS A 32 -8.94 -5.59 16.60
CA LYS A 32 -9.60 -4.42 17.20
C LYS A 32 -9.10 -3.16 16.50
N ILE A 33 -9.97 -2.16 16.42
CA ILE A 33 -9.70 -0.91 15.69
C ILE A 33 -10.14 0.26 16.56
N CYS A 34 -9.30 1.29 16.63
CA CYS A 34 -9.67 2.60 17.16
C CYS A 34 -8.94 3.69 16.37
N TYR A 35 -9.27 4.95 16.62
CA TYR A 35 -8.61 6.06 15.94
C TYR A 35 -8.64 7.32 16.80
N ASP A 36 -7.70 8.21 16.53
CA ASP A 36 -7.74 9.60 16.99
C ASP A 36 -7.74 10.54 15.77
N ARG A 37 -7.47 11.84 15.94
CA ARG A 37 -7.47 12.79 14.80
C ARG A 37 -6.30 12.59 13.82
N LYS A 38 -5.26 11.87 14.22
CA LYS A 38 -3.99 11.73 13.51
C LYS A 38 -3.75 10.33 12.99
N TYR A 39 -4.19 9.30 13.71
CA TYR A 39 -3.88 7.91 13.41
C TYR A 39 -5.11 7.01 13.46
N LEU A 40 -5.12 6.04 12.54
CA LEU A 40 -5.92 4.83 12.63
C LEU A 40 -5.07 3.73 13.26
N TYR A 41 -5.59 3.08 14.29
CA TYR A 41 -4.89 2.05 15.04
C TYR A 41 -5.53 0.68 14.88
N PHE A 42 -4.68 -0.35 14.83
CA PHE A 42 -5.11 -1.75 14.82
C PHE A 42 -4.40 -2.51 15.94
N ALA A 43 -5.15 -3.34 16.67
CA ALA A 43 -4.59 -4.36 17.54
C ALA A 43 -4.95 -5.74 17.01
N LEU A 44 -3.91 -6.52 16.70
CA LEU A 44 -3.98 -7.86 16.16
C LEU A 44 -3.70 -8.85 17.28
N TYR A 45 -4.61 -9.80 17.47
CA TYR A 45 -4.48 -10.92 18.40
C TYR A 45 -4.47 -12.20 17.59
N CYS A 46 -3.31 -12.84 17.50
CA CYS A 46 -3.07 -14.00 16.66
C CYS A 46 -2.71 -15.17 17.57
N GLN A 47 -3.69 -15.99 17.93
CA GLN A 47 -3.43 -17.18 18.71
C GLN A 47 -2.65 -18.19 17.88
N ASP A 48 -1.84 -19.00 18.54
CA ASP A 48 -1.16 -20.16 17.97
C ASP A 48 -0.87 -21.17 19.08
N LYS A 49 -1.27 -22.43 18.91
CA LYS A 49 -1.02 -23.50 19.90
C LYS A 49 0.45 -23.94 19.95
N HIS A 50 1.24 -23.56 18.95
CA HIS A 50 2.66 -23.87 18.82
C HIS A 50 3.49 -22.59 18.64
N PRO A 51 3.48 -21.67 19.63
CA PRO A 51 4.14 -20.38 19.51
C PRO A 51 5.66 -20.47 19.28
N ASP A 52 6.28 -21.57 19.72
CA ASP A 52 7.68 -21.92 19.50
C ASP A 52 8.00 -22.25 18.02
N LYS A 53 6.98 -22.57 17.22
CA LYS A 53 7.09 -22.97 15.81
C LYS A 53 6.61 -21.90 14.83
N ILE A 54 6.24 -20.71 15.31
CA ILE A 54 5.78 -19.63 14.46
C ILE A 54 6.88 -19.26 13.45
N SER A 55 6.61 -19.52 12.16
CA SER A 55 7.50 -19.13 11.08
C SER A 55 7.47 -17.62 10.91
N SER A 56 8.65 -17.02 10.79
CA SER A 56 8.83 -15.58 10.61
C SER A 56 9.84 -15.27 9.51
N ARG A 57 9.93 -16.15 8.51
CA ARG A 57 10.82 -15.96 7.35
C ARG A 57 10.22 -14.91 6.40
N LEU A 58 11.09 -14.05 5.89
CA LEU A 58 10.87 -13.33 4.64
C LEU A 58 11.51 -14.18 3.56
N ILE A 59 10.71 -14.77 2.69
CA ILE A 59 11.21 -15.29 1.43
C ILE A 59 10.58 -14.43 0.33
N PRO A 60 11.35 -13.96 -0.67
CA PRO A 60 10.80 -13.29 -1.85
C PRO A 60 9.63 -14.08 -2.44
N ARG A 61 8.70 -13.35 -3.04
CA ARG A 61 7.44 -13.84 -3.66
C ARG A 61 7.60 -15.08 -4.55
N GLU A 62 8.80 -15.34 -5.04
CA GLU A 62 9.14 -16.40 -5.99
C GLU A 62 9.50 -17.76 -5.36
N GLU A 63 9.82 -17.82 -4.05
CA GLU A 63 10.30 -19.07 -3.40
C GLU A 63 9.31 -19.71 -2.39
N GLY A 64 8.09 -19.17 -2.26
CA GLY A 64 6.93 -19.96 -1.83
C GLY A 64 6.72 -20.24 -0.34
N ASP A 65 7.42 -19.59 0.60
CA ASP A 65 7.13 -19.71 2.04
C ASP A 65 7.01 -18.32 2.70
N TYR A 66 5.78 -17.88 2.94
CA TYR A 66 5.54 -16.72 3.80
C TYR A 66 5.64 -17.21 5.25
N GLY A 67 6.34 -16.48 6.14
CA GLY A 67 6.07 -16.64 7.57
C GLY A 67 4.60 -16.36 7.90
N ASP A 68 4.18 -16.59 9.15
CA ASP A 68 2.85 -16.15 9.60
C ASP A 68 2.70 -14.64 9.33
N ILE A 69 1.55 -14.24 8.77
CA ILE A 69 1.32 -12.87 8.34
C ILE A 69 -0.15 -12.51 8.48
N VAL A 70 -0.40 -11.30 8.97
CA VAL A 70 -1.72 -10.68 8.93
C VAL A 70 -1.75 -9.64 7.82
N ILE A 71 -2.84 -9.62 7.07
CA ILE A 71 -3.12 -8.68 5.99
C ILE A 71 -4.33 -7.83 6.40
N ILE A 72 -4.22 -6.52 6.20
CA ILE A 72 -5.30 -5.54 6.37
C ILE A 72 -5.57 -4.91 4.99
N LEU A 73 -6.83 -4.92 4.56
CA LEU A 73 -7.30 -4.23 3.36
C LEU A 73 -8.16 -3.05 3.75
N LEU A 74 -7.89 -1.89 3.15
CA LEU A 74 -8.56 -0.64 3.48
C LEU A 74 -8.96 0.13 2.22
N ASP A 75 -10.24 0.06 1.86
CA ASP A 75 -10.87 0.91 0.84
C ASP A 75 -11.37 2.20 1.50
N THR A 76 -10.53 3.21 1.47
CA THR A 76 -10.76 4.50 2.16
C THR A 76 -11.76 5.41 1.45
N TYR A 77 -12.13 5.10 0.21
CA TYR A 77 -13.19 5.81 -0.52
C TYR A 77 -14.51 5.05 -0.49
N ASN A 78 -14.49 3.77 -0.10
CA ASN A 78 -15.63 2.85 -0.15
C ASN A 78 -16.27 2.81 -1.55
N ASP A 79 -15.44 2.98 -2.58
CA ASP A 79 -15.84 2.97 -3.98
C ASP A 79 -15.79 1.56 -4.59
N LYS A 80 -15.32 0.58 -3.81
CA LYS A 80 -15.24 -0.85 -4.13
C LYS A 80 -14.22 -1.18 -5.22
N ARG A 81 -13.30 -0.28 -5.53
CA ARG A 81 -12.35 -0.42 -6.65
C ARG A 81 -10.90 -0.54 -6.21
N GLY A 82 -10.52 0.24 -5.20
CA GLY A 82 -9.14 0.33 -4.73
C GLY A 82 -9.03 0.16 -3.22
N ALA A 83 -7.88 -0.35 -2.76
CA ALA A 83 -7.63 -0.53 -1.33
C ALA A 83 -6.14 -0.48 -1.02
N TYR A 84 -5.79 0.12 0.10
CA TYR A 84 -4.47 -0.08 0.70
C TYR A 84 -4.40 -1.50 1.25
N LYS A 85 -3.31 -2.20 0.96
CA LYS A 85 -2.98 -3.49 1.55
C LYS A 85 -1.78 -3.30 2.45
N LEU A 86 -1.96 -3.54 3.74
CA LEU A 86 -0.88 -3.53 4.73
C LEU A 86 -0.70 -4.95 5.23
N PHE A 87 0.54 -5.35 5.48
CA PHE A 87 0.81 -6.66 6.06
C PHE A 87 1.99 -6.65 7.02
N ILE A 88 1.90 -7.50 8.04
CA ILE A 88 2.89 -7.59 9.11
C ILE A 88 3.05 -9.03 9.58
N ASN A 89 4.28 -9.39 9.93
CA ASN A 89 4.60 -10.70 10.49
C ASN A 89 4.98 -10.62 11.99
N PRO A 90 5.12 -11.78 12.68
CA PRO A 90 5.52 -11.86 14.09
C PRO A 90 6.87 -11.23 14.45
N LYS A 91 7.73 -10.92 13.46
CA LYS A 91 8.99 -10.20 13.67
C LYS A 91 8.86 -8.69 13.53
N GLY A 92 7.65 -8.18 13.27
CA GLY A 92 7.42 -6.75 13.02
C GLY A 92 7.87 -6.29 11.64
N ILE A 93 8.19 -7.21 10.73
CA ILE A 93 8.48 -6.86 9.35
C ILE A 93 7.16 -6.42 8.70
N GLN A 94 7.21 -5.22 8.14
CA GLN A 94 6.11 -4.56 7.46
C GLN A 94 6.24 -4.73 5.96
N GLY A 95 5.12 -4.69 5.26
CA GLY A 95 5.08 -4.37 3.85
C GLY A 95 3.70 -3.90 3.43
N ASP A 96 3.65 -3.32 2.25
CA ASP A 96 2.43 -2.72 1.76
C ASP A 96 2.32 -2.70 0.24
N ALA A 97 1.10 -2.43 -0.21
CA ALA A 97 0.76 -2.31 -1.62
C ALA A 97 -0.50 -1.44 -1.77
N TYR A 98 -0.70 -0.91 -2.96
CA TYR A 98 -2.01 -0.43 -3.38
C TYR A 98 -2.67 -1.46 -4.31
N LEU A 99 -3.90 -1.83 -4.01
CA LEU A 99 -4.70 -2.73 -4.84
C LEU A 99 -5.61 -1.92 -5.75
N SER A 100 -5.73 -2.34 -7.00
CA SER A 100 -6.66 -1.79 -7.99
C SER A 100 -7.42 -2.91 -8.70
N GLU A 101 -8.40 -2.52 -9.52
CA GLU A 101 -9.20 -3.46 -10.32
C GLU A 101 -9.89 -4.54 -9.44
N ASP A 102 -10.52 -4.10 -8.36
CA ASP A 102 -11.20 -4.99 -7.40
C ASP A 102 -10.28 -6.10 -6.83
N GLY A 103 -9.02 -5.72 -6.58
CA GLY A 103 -7.99 -6.58 -5.99
C GLY A 103 -7.16 -7.38 -6.99
N ALA A 104 -7.47 -7.31 -8.29
CA ALA A 104 -6.77 -8.08 -9.33
C ALA A 104 -5.33 -7.61 -9.54
N ASN A 105 -5.08 -6.31 -9.40
CA ASN A 105 -3.75 -5.73 -9.52
C ASN A 105 -3.22 -5.30 -8.15
N SER A 106 -1.93 -5.52 -7.92
CA SER A 106 -1.24 -5.26 -6.66
C SER A 106 0.05 -4.51 -6.92
N ASP A 107 0.01 -3.19 -6.74
CA ASP A 107 1.15 -2.30 -6.89
C ASP A 107 1.96 -2.22 -5.58
N LEU A 108 3.13 -2.85 -5.57
CA LEU A 108 4.08 -2.86 -4.45
C LEU A 108 4.97 -1.60 -4.40
N SER A 109 4.85 -0.68 -5.36
CA SER A 109 5.61 0.58 -5.35
C SER A 109 5.01 1.62 -4.40
N TRP A 110 3.75 1.44 -3.99
CA TRP A 110 3.20 2.20 -2.87
C TRP A 110 4.03 1.90 -1.62
N ASN A 111 4.45 2.94 -0.92
CA ASN A 111 5.31 2.84 0.25
C ASN A 111 4.76 3.75 1.35
N GLY A 112 3.86 3.20 2.17
CA GLY A 112 3.26 3.91 3.28
C GLY A 112 4.19 3.97 4.48
N VAL A 113 4.27 5.13 5.16
CA VAL A 113 4.96 5.20 6.46
C VAL A 113 3.97 4.87 7.58
N TRP A 114 4.17 3.78 8.30
CA TRP A 114 3.34 3.40 9.45
C TRP A 114 4.18 2.71 10.51
N SER A 115 3.72 2.74 11.76
CA SER A 115 4.47 2.18 12.89
C SER A 115 3.82 0.89 13.37
N SER A 116 4.63 -0.04 13.84
CA SER A 116 4.15 -1.25 14.49
C SER A 116 5.00 -1.65 15.70
N ALA A 117 4.37 -2.33 16.64
CA ALA A 117 5.02 -3.03 17.74
C ALA A 117 4.47 -4.45 17.82
N VAL A 118 5.35 -5.44 17.96
CA VAL A 118 4.97 -6.86 17.95
C VAL A 118 5.49 -7.54 19.20
N LYS A 119 4.69 -8.45 19.75
CA LYS A 119 5.06 -9.28 20.89
C LYS A 119 4.63 -10.72 20.63
N ILE A 120 5.56 -11.65 20.81
CA ILE A 120 5.30 -13.09 20.83
C ILE A 120 5.26 -13.53 22.30
N ASP A 121 4.29 -14.37 22.65
CA ASP A 121 4.19 -14.99 23.97
C ASP A 121 3.63 -16.42 23.88
N THR A 122 3.31 -17.02 25.03
CA THR A 122 2.85 -18.41 25.10
C THR A 122 1.49 -18.66 24.46
N SER A 123 0.73 -17.61 24.12
CA SER A 123 -0.58 -17.72 23.47
C SER A 123 -0.52 -17.57 21.95
N GLY A 124 0.63 -17.17 21.40
CA GLY A 124 0.81 -16.83 19.99
C GLY A 124 1.56 -15.50 19.84
N TRP A 125 1.04 -14.59 19.02
CA TRP A 125 1.61 -13.26 18.86
C TRP A 125 0.55 -12.17 18.75
N THR A 126 0.98 -10.96 19.07
CA THR A 126 0.14 -9.76 19.05
C THR A 126 0.89 -8.63 18.38
N ALA A 127 0.16 -7.75 17.71
CA ALA A 127 0.75 -6.57 17.07
C ALA A 127 -0.15 -5.34 17.17
N GLU A 128 0.44 -4.20 17.47
CA GLU A 128 -0.21 -2.89 17.44
C GLU A 128 0.33 -2.11 16.25
N LEU A 129 -0.56 -1.53 15.44
CA LEU A 129 -0.21 -0.74 14.27
C LEU A 129 -0.79 0.67 14.42
N ALA A 130 -0.04 1.68 13.99
CA ALA A 130 -0.48 3.06 13.92
C ALA A 130 -0.24 3.62 12.52
N ILE A 131 -1.32 3.92 11.81
CA ILE A 131 -1.30 4.42 10.43
C ILE A 131 -1.71 5.90 10.44
N PRO A 132 -0.80 6.82 10.10
CA PRO A 132 -1.14 8.23 10.01
C PRO A 132 -2.16 8.48 8.90
N PHE A 133 -3.26 9.19 9.20
CA PHE A 133 -4.24 9.58 8.18
C PHE A 133 -3.62 10.41 7.05
N LYS A 134 -2.56 11.18 7.35
CA LYS A 134 -1.84 11.95 6.35
C LYS A 134 -1.18 11.10 5.24
N ASN A 135 -1.00 9.81 5.47
CA ASN A 135 -0.39 8.88 4.51
C ASN A 135 -1.45 8.14 3.67
N LEU A 136 -2.72 8.30 4.02
CA LEU A 136 -3.85 7.72 3.30
C LEU A 136 -4.55 8.82 2.50
N ARG A 137 -4.96 8.48 1.28
CA ARG A 137 -5.88 9.31 0.49
C ARG A 137 -7.29 8.88 0.83
N PHE A 138 -8.16 9.83 1.17
CA PHE A 138 -9.57 9.60 1.44
C PHE A 138 -10.36 10.90 1.28
N ALA A 139 -11.69 10.79 1.17
CA ALA A 139 -12.56 11.96 1.06
C ALA A 139 -12.58 12.76 2.38
N ASP A 140 -12.57 14.09 2.30
CA ASP A 140 -12.86 14.91 3.49
C ASP A 140 -14.36 14.84 3.80
N GLY A 141 -14.71 14.77 5.08
CA GLY A 141 -16.10 14.66 5.53
C GLY A 141 -16.25 14.00 6.89
N GLU A 142 -17.47 14.08 7.43
CA GLU A 142 -17.86 13.47 8.70
C GLU A 142 -18.60 12.15 8.49
N ASN A 143 -18.59 11.28 9.51
CA ASN A 143 -19.28 9.98 9.54
C ASN A 143 -18.95 9.09 8.31
N GLN A 144 -17.67 9.04 7.94
CA GLN A 144 -17.22 8.27 6.81
C GLN A 144 -17.41 6.76 7.06
N THR A 145 -17.59 6.04 5.95
CA THR A 145 -17.60 4.59 5.91
C THR A 145 -16.52 4.13 4.94
N TRP A 146 -15.62 3.28 5.40
CA TRP A 146 -14.55 2.69 4.60
C TRP A 146 -14.81 1.19 4.41
N GLY A 147 -14.36 0.62 3.30
CA GLY A 147 -14.34 -0.82 3.10
C GLY A 147 -13.16 -1.44 3.85
N ILE A 148 -13.37 -2.58 4.52
CA ILE A 148 -12.33 -3.26 5.28
C ILE A 148 -12.39 -4.78 5.17
N ASN A 149 -11.23 -5.43 5.11
CA ASN A 149 -11.13 -6.87 5.29
C ASN A 149 -9.79 -7.24 5.94
N PHE A 150 -9.74 -8.42 6.54
CA PHE A 150 -8.56 -8.96 7.20
C PHE A 150 -8.29 -10.36 6.68
N GLY A 151 -7.02 -10.69 6.49
CA GLY A 151 -6.56 -12.04 6.18
C GLY A 151 -5.46 -12.47 7.13
N ARG A 152 -5.34 -13.77 7.38
CA ARG A 152 -4.19 -14.37 8.06
C ARG A 152 -3.68 -15.55 7.23
N TYR A 153 -2.37 -15.67 7.13
CA TYR A 153 -1.72 -16.86 6.62
C TYR A 153 -0.91 -17.50 7.75
N ILE A 154 -1.21 -18.75 8.09
CA ILE A 154 -0.51 -19.52 9.12
C ILE A 154 0.37 -20.55 8.42
N ALA A 155 1.68 -20.29 8.38
CA ALA A 155 2.65 -21.10 7.65
C ALA A 155 2.67 -22.57 8.10
N LEU A 156 2.63 -22.82 9.41
CA LEU A 156 2.68 -24.18 9.98
C LEU A 156 1.57 -25.10 9.44
N ASN A 157 0.40 -24.52 9.17
CA ASN A 157 -0.79 -25.26 8.73
C ASN A 157 -1.05 -25.10 7.23
N ASN A 158 -0.24 -24.27 6.55
CA ASN A 158 -0.53 -23.75 5.21
C ASN A 158 -1.98 -23.22 5.08
N GLU A 159 -2.43 -22.52 6.11
CA GLU A 159 -3.81 -22.04 6.22
C GLU A 159 -3.89 -20.60 5.78
N VAL A 160 -4.86 -20.28 4.92
CA VAL A 160 -5.24 -18.89 4.61
C VAL A 160 -6.68 -18.71 5.06
N SER A 161 -6.93 -17.75 5.94
CA SER A 161 -8.26 -17.42 6.45
C SER A 161 -8.54 -15.92 6.35
N TYR A 162 -9.83 -15.55 6.24
CA TYR A 162 -10.27 -14.17 6.11
C TYR A 162 -11.47 -13.85 6.99
N TRP A 163 -11.59 -12.60 7.43
CA TRP A 163 -12.75 -12.13 8.18
C TRP A 163 -14.00 -12.03 7.31
N GLN A 164 -13.93 -11.32 6.17
CA GLN A 164 -14.90 -11.51 5.08
C GLN A 164 -14.40 -12.66 4.19
N PRO A 165 -15.16 -13.76 4.09
CA PRO A 165 -14.71 -14.97 3.40
C PRO A 165 -14.31 -14.73 1.94
N VAL A 166 -13.26 -15.42 1.52
CA VAL A 166 -12.78 -15.46 0.13
C VAL A 166 -12.77 -16.91 -0.31
N THR A 167 -13.38 -17.22 -1.45
CA THR A 167 -13.41 -18.57 -2.00
C THR A 167 -12.14 -18.90 -2.77
N LYS A 168 -11.85 -20.18 -2.97
CA LYS A 168 -10.77 -20.66 -3.85
C LYS A 168 -10.99 -20.17 -5.28
N GLN A 169 -12.22 -20.13 -5.75
CA GLN A 169 -12.57 -19.65 -7.09
C GLN A 169 -12.21 -18.17 -7.29
N GLU A 170 -12.40 -17.33 -6.26
CA GLU A 170 -12.03 -15.91 -6.34
C GLU A 170 -10.52 -15.71 -6.38
N GLY A 171 -9.75 -16.60 -5.73
CA GLY A 171 -8.29 -16.58 -5.71
C GLY A 171 -7.69 -15.50 -4.79
N TYR A 172 -8.30 -14.33 -4.69
CA TYR A 172 -7.87 -13.21 -3.86
C TYR A 172 -9.08 -12.43 -3.31
N PRO A 173 -8.91 -11.67 -2.21
CA PRO A 173 -9.97 -10.84 -1.67
C PRO A 173 -10.43 -9.78 -2.67
N ARG A 174 -11.74 -9.72 -2.90
CA ARG A 174 -12.41 -8.67 -3.68
C ARG A 174 -12.66 -7.46 -2.80
N ILE A 175 -12.24 -6.29 -3.25
CA ILE A 175 -12.46 -5.01 -2.57
C ILE A 175 -13.96 -4.72 -2.47
N SER A 176 -14.70 -5.08 -3.52
CA SER A 176 -16.15 -4.97 -3.61
C SER A 176 -16.93 -5.81 -2.59
N LYS A 177 -16.27 -6.78 -1.96
CA LYS A 177 -16.82 -7.67 -0.93
C LYS A 177 -16.27 -7.41 0.47
N CYS A 178 -15.46 -6.35 0.64
CA CYS A 178 -15.03 -5.93 1.95
C CYS A 178 -16.22 -5.60 2.86
N GLY A 179 -16.03 -5.82 4.16
CA GLY A 179 -16.96 -5.35 5.19
C GLY A 179 -16.85 -3.83 5.34
N LYS A 180 -17.51 -3.26 6.35
CA LYS A 180 -17.56 -1.81 6.53
C LYS A 180 -16.99 -1.38 7.88
N LEU A 181 -16.08 -0.42 7.85
CA LEU A 181 -15.64 0.36 8.99
C LEU A 181 -16.42 1.69 8.98
N CYS A 182 -17.36 1.86 9.90
CA CYS A 182 -18.26 3.00 9.95
C CYS A 182 -17.92 3.97 11.09
N GLY A 183 -18.40 5.20 10.99
CA GLY A 183 -18.35 6.16 12.11
C GLY A 183 -17.00 6.86 12.27
N LEU A 184 -16.24 6.99 11.18
CA LEU A 184 -15.00 7.76 11.14
C LEU A 184 -15.33 9.25 10.98
N SER A 185 -15.04 10.05 12.01
CA SER A 185 -15.41 11.47 12.08
C SER A 185 -14.27 12.31 12.62
N GLY A 186 -14.19 13.58 12.24
CA GLY A 186 -13.12 14.49 12.67
C GLY A 186 -11.69 14.13 12.20
N ILE A 187 -11.57 13.25 11.19
CA ILE A 187 -10.31 12.88 10.54
C ILE A 187 -10.06 13.74 9.30
N LYS A 188 -8.80 13.98 8.93
CA LYS A 188 -8.44 14.81 7.77
C LYS A 188 -7.45 14.09 6.85
N PRO A 189 -7.69 14.08 5.53
CA PRO A 189 -6.73 13.50 4.59
C PRO A 189 -5.43 14.30 4.59
N GLY A 190 -4.34 13.64 4.22
CA GLY A 190 -3.07 14.31 3.97
C GLY A 190 -3.20 15.38 2.90
N ARG A 191 -2.32 16.37 2.92
CA ARG A 191 -2.29 17.43 1.90
C ARG A 191 -1.84 16.94 0.52
N ASN A 192 -1.40 15.67 0.40
CA ASN A 192 -0.87 15.06 -0.81
C ASN A 192 0.11 15.99 -1.54
N LEU A 193 1.00 16.64 -0.78
CA LEU A 193 2.00 17.57 -1.27
C LEU A 193 3.37 16.93 -1.05
N GLU A 194 4.08 16.70 -2.14
CA GLU A 194 5.46 16.24 -2.17
C GLU A 194 6.34 17.36 -2.71
N ILE A 195 7.50 17.58 -2.08
CA ILE A 195 8.47 18.61 -2.47
C ILE A 195 9.84 17.96 -2.50
N LEU A 196 10.48 17.99 -3.67
CA LEU A 196 11.76 17.36 -3.97
C LEU A 196 12.77 18.42 -4.46
N PRO A 197 13.57 19.00 -3.56
CA PRO A 197 14.66 19.89 -3.97
C PRO A 197 15.82 19.10 -4.58
N TYR A 198 16.42 19.61 -5.65
CA TYR A 198 17.62 19.02 -6.27
C TYR A 198 18.64 20.09 -6.64
N GLY A 199 19.91 19.69 -6.74
CA GLY A 199 20.99 20.59 -7.10
C GLY A 199 22.17 19.88 -7.73
N LEU A 200 22.78 20.52 -8.73
CA LEU A 200 23.98 20.04 -9.41
C LEU A 200 25.09 21.08 -9.25
N GLY A 201 26.27 20.65 -8.79
CA GLY A 201 27.47 21.48 -8.76
C GLY A 201 28.53 20.92 -9.70
N ARG A 202 29.01 21.71 -10.65
CA ARG A 202 30.15 21.39 -11.52
C ARG A 202 31.30 22.33 -11.21
N THR A 203 32.51 21.79 -11.04
CA THR A 203 33.73 22.58 -10.94
C THR A 203 34.72 22.06 -11.96
N GLU A 204 35.20 22.94 -12.83
CA GLU A 204 36.24 22.63 -13.81
C GLU A 204 37.47 23.52 -13.58
N LYS A 205 38.64 22.94 -13.79
CA LYS A 205 39.92 23.67 -13.77
C LYS A 205 40.51 23.68 -15.17
N TYR A 206 40.68 24.86 -15.74
CA TYR A 206 41.35 25.07 -17.02
C TYR A 206 42.43 26.13 -16.84
N SER A 207 43.69 25.80 -17.13
CA SER A 207 44.82 26.76 -17.18
C SER A 207 44.80 27.84 -16.08
N ASN A 208 44.88 27.42 -14.81
CA ASN A 208 44.82 28.29 -13.61
C ASN A 208 43.51 29.05 -13.33
N GLN A 209 42.44 28.82 -14.08
CA GLN A 209 41.10 29.33 -13.77
C GLN A 209 40.18 28.21 -13.26
N ARG A 210 39.47 28.51 -12.16
CA ARG A 210 38.43 27.63 -11.59
C ARG A 210 37.08 28.17 -12.04
N ILE A 211 36.37 27.41 -12.85
CA ILE A 211 34.98 27.71 -13.22
C ILE A 211 34.09 26.81 -12.36
N SER A 212 33.23 27.42 -11.55
CA SER A 212 32.23 26.71 -10.76
C SER A 212 30.85 27.12 -11.25
N ALA A 213 30.04 26.13 -11.63
CA ALA A 213 28.65 26.29 -12.02
C ALA A 213 27.76 25.50 -11.08
N GLY A 214 26.64 26.09 -10.66
CA GLY A 214 25.64 25.46 -9.81
C GLY A 214 24.26 25.61 -10.41
N LYS A 215 23.45 24.55 -10.34
CA LYS A 215 22.01 24.61 -10.60
C LYS A 215 21.28 24.14 -9.35
N LEU A 216 20.18 24.82 -9.05
CA LEU A 216 19.20 24.39 -8.05
C LEU A 216 17.84 24.32 -8.74
N GLY A 217 17.14 23.23 -8.50
CA GLY A 217 15.77 23.03 -8.96
C GLY A 217 14.90 22.46 -7.85
N LEU A 218 13.60 22.49 -8.10
CA LEU A 218 12.59 22.04 -7.17
C LEU A 218 11.47 21.40 -7.97
N ASP A 219 11.14 20.16 -7.64
CA ASP A 219 9.90 19.54 -8.09
C ASP A 219 8.89 19.54 -6.95
N ALA A 220 7.66 19.90 -7.26
CA ALA A 220 6.54 19.84 -6.34
C ALA A 220 5.37 19.11 -7.00
N LYS A 221 4.82 18.12 -6.30
CA LYS A 221 3.62 17.40 -6.71
C LYS A 221 2.52 17.64 -5.71
N TRP A 222 1.35 18.07 -6.19
CA TRP A 222 0.20 18.34 -5.33
C TRP A 222 -1.07 17.73 -5.88
N ALA A 223 -1.68 16.81 -5.13
CA ALA A 223 -2.91 16.11 -5.52
C ALA A 223 -4.04 16.32 -4.50
N PRO A 224 -4.72 17.48 -4.51
CA PRO A 224 -5.73 17.81 -3.50
C PRO A 224 -7.00 16.95 -3.58
N THR A 225 -7.26 16.27 -4.70
CA THR A 225 -8.37 15.31 -4.86
C THR A 225 -7.89 14.06 -5.60
N THR A 226 -8.69 12.99 -5.66
CA THR A 226 -8.37 11.77 -6.42
C THR A 226 -8.27 11.99 -7.93
N ASN A 227 -8.93 13.02 -8.44
CA ASN A 227 -9.10 13.25 -9.87
C ASN A 227 -8.29 14.47 -10.36
N MET A 228 -7.49 15.09 -9.50
CA MET A 228 -6.68 16.25 -9.83
C MET A 228 -5.28 16.14 -9.24
N ALA A 229 -4.27 16.25 -10.10
CA ALA A 229 -2.87 16.32 -9.73
C ALA A 229 -2.19 17.48 -10.47
N TRP A 230 -1.32 18.19 -9.75
CA TRP A 230 -0.48 19.26 -10.26
C TRP A 230 0.97 18.88 -10.10
N ASP A 231 1.71 18.86 -11.21
CA ASP A 231 3.16 18.70 -11.22
C ASP A 231 3.79 20.05 -11.59
N ILE A 232 4.62 20.59 -10.70
CA ILE A 232 5.28 21.89 -10.85
C ILE A 232 6.78 21.67 -10.74
N THR A 233 7.53 22.06 -11.77
CA THR A 233 8.99 22.05 -11.75
C THR A 233 9.54 23.45 -11.89
N ILE A 234 10.43 23.84 -10.98
CA ILE A 234 11.17 25.10 -11.00
C ILE A 234 12.63 24.77 -11.36
N ASN A 235 13.18 25.47 -12.37
CA ASN A 235 14.51 25.24 -12.93
C ASN A 235 14.75 23.78 -13.39
N PRO A 236 13.94 23.27 -14.34
CA PRO A 236 14.08 21.91 -14.86
C PRO A 236 15.46 21.69 -15.48
N ASP A 237 16.09 20.55 -15.16
CA ASP A 237 17.37 20.17 -15.77
C ASP A 237 17.15 19.44 -17.11
N PHE A 238 16.66 20.16 -18.12
CA PHE A 238 16.50 19.62 -19.50
C PHE A 238 17.83 19.38 -20.22
N ALA A 239 18.98 19.56 -19.57
CA ALA A 239 20.30 19.50 -20.19
C ALA A 239 20.79 18.07 -20.54
N GLN A 240 19.95 17.04 -20.37
CA GLN A 240 20.23 15.65 -20.76
C GLN A 240 19.23 15.06 -21.75
N ILE A 241 18.45 15.88 -22.45
CA ILE A 241 17.96 15.46 -23.77
C ILE A 241 19.02 15.91 -24.77
N GLU A 242 20.07 15.11 -24.95
CA GLU A 242 20.86 15.20 -26.17
C GLU A 242 19.88 14.92 -27.32
N ALA A 243 19.52 15.97 -28.05
CA ALA A 243 19.03 15.81 -29.40
C ALA A 243 20.13 15.06 -30.16
N ASP A 244 19.95 13.76 -30.35
CA ASP A 244 20.68 13.04 -31.38
C ASP A 244 20.28 13.71 -32.71
N PRO A 245 21.16 14.46 -33.40
CA PRO A 245 20.81 14.95 -34.71
C PRO A 245 20.87 13.73 -35.63
N GLN A 246 19.76 12.99 -35.70
CA GLN A 246 19.54 12.08 -36.82
C GLN A 246 19.58 12.96 -38.07
N ASN A 247 20.71 12.91 -38.78
CA ASN A 247 20.81 13.33 -40.17
C ASN A 247 19.87 12.44 -40.97
N ILE A 248 18.59 12.80 -41.01
CA ILE A 248 17.62 12.17 -41.91
C ILE A 248 17.88 12.80 -43.28
N ASN A 249 18.70 12.10 -44.08
CA ASN A 249 18.75 12.30 -45.52
C ASN A 249 17.36 11.98 -46.08
N LEU A 250 16.58 13.01 -46.37
CA LEU A 250 15.29 12.90 -47.04
C LEU A 250 15.52 12.66 -48.54
N SER A 251 15.66 11.41 -48.95
CA SER A 251 15.36 11.01 -50.33
C SER A 251 13.85 10.75 -50.43
N SER A 252 13.16 11.70 -51.06
CA SER A 252 11.72 11.68 -51.36
C SER A 252 11.27 10.42 -52.10
N ALA A 253 10.24 9.76 -51.59
CA ALA A 253 9.41 8.81 -52.35
C ALA A 253 7.99 9.37 -52.47
N ASN A 254 7.55 9.59 -53.71
CA ASN A 254 6.21 10.06 -54.06
C ASN A 254 5.16 8.99 -53.73
N PHE A 255 4.01 9.42 -53.21
CA PHE A 255 2.75 8.67 -53.30
C PHE A 255 1.71 9.48 -54.08
N MET A 256 1.37 9.01 -55.28
CA MET A 256 0.22 9.50 -56.05
C MET A 256 -1.04 8.71 -55.67
N GLY A 257 -1.96 9.42 -55.03
CA GLY A 257 -3.41 9.44 -55.28
C GLY A 257 -4.19 8.12 -55.35
N LYS A 258 -5.20 8.02 -54.46
CA LYS A 258 -6.55 7.61 -54.89
C LYS A 258 -7.59 8.53 -54.25
N GLN A 259 -8.28 9.27 -55.12
CA GLN A 259 -9.57 9.89 -54.83
C GLN A 259 -10.68 8.90 -55.20
N ALA A 260 -11.85 9.10 -54.59
CA ALA A 260 -12.96 8.18 -54.46
C ALA A 260 -13.82 7.92 -55.73
N ASP A 261 -14.69 6.93 -55.57
CA ASP A 261 -16.00 6.67 -56.17
C ASP A 261 -16.12 6.32 -57.67
N ARG A 262 -16.47 5.05 -57.92
CA ARG A 262 -17.79 4.61 -58.41
C ARG A 262 -18.10 3.21 -57.90
#